data_AF-A0A3Q7G065-F1
#
_entry.id   AF-A0A3Q7G065-F1
#
_cell.length_a   1.000
_cell.length_b   1.000
_cell.length_c   1.000
_cell.angle_alpha   90.00
_cell.angle_beta   90.00
_cell.angle_gamma   90.00
#
_symmetry.space_group_name_H-M   'P 1'
#
loop_
_entity.id
_entity.type
_entity.pdbx_description
1 polymer ?
#
loop_
_entity_poly.entity_id
_entity_poly.type
_entity_poly.pdbx_seq_one_letter_code
_entity_poly.pdbx_strand_id
1 'polypeptide(L)'
;MWVYIRTSKKPKDLVVKIVKEVAPSNSEELINDKDEEQLAHIIHGFLIVLDDVWDSQVVDFVEKAFSNNKSQPRGGRIMLTTRQQRVAEAVSAHPHNLENMSKGDSF
;
A
#
# COMPACT_ATOMS: atom_id res chain seq x y z
N MET A 1 2.72 -6.92 9.79
CA MET A 1 1.31 -6.71 9.40
C MET A 1 1.21 -6.81 7.90
N TRP A 2 0.28 -7.60 7.38
CA TRP A 2 0.05 -7.80 5.95
C TRP A 2 -1.37 -7.31 5.62
N VAL A 3 -1.49 -6.28 4.79
CA VAL A 3 -2.79 -5.76 4.36
C VAL A 3 -2.94 -6.01 2.87
N TYR A 4 -3.91 -6.84 2.49
CA TYR A 4 -4.26 -7.14 1.10
C TYR A 4 -5.39 -6.24 0.63
N ILE A 5 -5.18 -5.57 -0.49
CA ILE A 5 -6.17 -4.62 -1.04
C ILE A 5 -6.24 -4.78 -2.55
N ARG A 6 -7.43 -5.17 -3.02
CA ARG A 6 -7.81 -5.16 -4.43
C ARG A 6 -8.35 -3.77 -4.78
N THR A 7 -7.82 -3.12 -5.82
CA THR A 7 -7.98 -1.67 -6.06
C THR A 7 -9.33 -1.22 -6.61
N SER A 8 -10.40 -1.99 -6.43
CA SER A 8 -11.75 -1.59 -6.85
C SER A 8 -12.40 -0.54 -5.93
N LYS A 9 -11.63 0.13 -5.06
CA LYS A 9 -12.12 1.07 -4.03
C LYS A 9 -11.44 2.43 -4.16
N LYS A 10 -12.10 3.48 -3.68
CA LYS A 10 -11.56 4.85 -3.68
C LYS A 10 -10.32 4.91 -2.77
N PRO A 11 -9.34 5.79 -3.05
CA PRO A 11 -8.12 5.90 -2.25
C PRO A 11 -8.38 6.10 -0.74
N LYS A 12 -9.33 6.96 -0.36
CA LYS A 12 -9.70 7.17 1.05
C LYS A 12 -10.17 5.89 1.75
N ASP A 13 -10.94 5.05 1.06
CA ASP A 13 -11.42 3.76 1.61
C ASP A 13 -10.25 2.79 1.85
N LEU A 14 -9.16 2.96 1.11
CA LEU A 14 -7.95 2.15 1.19
C LEU A 14 -7.14 2.46 2.46
N VAL A 15 -6.92 3.74 2.77
CA VAL A 15 -6.26 4.16 4.03
C VAL A 15 -7.10 3.77 5.24
N VAL A 16 -8.42 3.99 5.21
CA VAL A 16 -9.32 3.58 6.30
C VAL A 16 -9.24 2.07 6.52
N LYS A 17 -9.21 1.26 5.46
CA LYS A 17 -9.05 -0.20 5.58
C LYS A 17 -7.71 -0.56 6.23
N ILE A 18 -6.60 0.04 5.80
CA ILE A 18 -5.27 -0.22 6.37
C ILE A 18 -5.26 0.11 7.87
N VAL A 19 -5.80 1.26 8.27
CA VAL A 19 -5.86 1.66 9.68
C VAL A 19 -6.70 0.71 10.51
N LYS A 20 -7.85 0.26 10.00
CA LYS A 20 -8.71 -0.73 10.70
C LYS A 20 -8.00 -2.06 10.92
N GLU A 21 -7.25 -2.53 9.92
CA GLU A 21 -6.45 -3.75 10.03
C GLU A 21 -5.26 -3.57 10.98
N VAL A 22 -4.70 -2.36 11.04
CA VAL A 22 -3.51 -2.04 11.84
C VAL A 22 -3.82 -1.79 13.32
N ALA A 23 -4.94 -1.16 13.61
CA ALA A 23 -5.34 -0.75 14.96
C ALA A 23 -6.80 -1.18 15.24
N PRO A 24 -7.10 -2.48 15.27
CA PRO A 24 -8.47 -2.99 15.35
C PRO A 24 -9.23 -2.53 16.60
N SER A 25 -8.54 -2.33 17.74
CA SER A 25 -9.16 -2.03 19.03
C SER A 25 -9.56 -0.56 19.26
N ASN A 26 -9.03 0.39 18.47
CA ASN A 26 -9.27 1.83 18.65
C ASN A 26 -9.80 2.50 17.36
N SER A 27 -10.30 1.72 16.40
CA SER A 27 -10.40 2.16 15.01
C SER A 27 -11.45 3.25 14.74
N GLU A 28 -12.63 3.23 15.37
CA GLU A 28 -13.68 4.21 15.06
C GLU A 28 -13.36 5.61 15.63
N GLU A 29 -12.86 5.70 16.86
CA GLU A 29 -12.51 6.98 17.50
C GLU A 29 -11.20 7.57 16.94
N LEU A 30 -10.26 6.71 16.52
CA LEU A 30 -9.02 7.15 15.83
C LEU A 30 -9.27 7.62 14.40
N ILE A 31 -10.31 7.14 13.70
CA ILE A 31 -10.53 7.44 12.27
C ILE A 31 -11.43 8.65 12.06
N ASN A 32 -12.43 8.88 12.91
CA ASN A 32 -13.46 9.89 12.63
C ASN A 32 -12.96 11.35 12.70
N ASP A 33 -11.94 11.63 13.53
CA ASP A 33 -11.39 12.98 13.72
C ASP A 33 -10.00 13.19 13.08
N LYS A 34 -9.45 12.16 12.41
CA LYS A 34 -8.09 12.21 11.86
C LYS A 34 -8.07 12.27 10.34
N ASP A 35 -7.21 13.13 9.82
CA ASP A 35 -6.87 13.15 8.40
C ASP A 35 -5.89 12.03 8.03
N GLU A 36 -5.63 11.89 6.73
CA GLU A 36 -4.78 10.83 6.16
C GLU A 36 -3.34 10.87 6.69
N GLU A 37 -2.79 12.06 6.97
CA GLU A 37 -1.43 12.22 7.48
C GLU A 37 -1.33 11.79 8.96
N GLN A 38 -2.34 12.16 9.74
CA GLN A 38 -2.45 11.76 11.15
C GLN A 38 -2.65 10.25 11.30
N LEU A 39 -3.44 9.64 10.42
CA LEU A 39 -3.66 8.20 10.39
C LEU A 39 -2.38 7.43 10.08
N ALA A 40 -1.58 7.90 9.13
CA ALA A 40 -0.32 7.26 8.81
C ALA A 40 0.75 7.40 9.89
N HIS A 41 0.65 8.41 10.76
CA HIS A 41 1.55 8.60 11.91
C HIS A 41 1.47 7.48 12.95
N ILE A 42 0.35 6.75 12.98
CA ILE A 42 0.11 5.66 13.93
C ILE A 42 0.82 4.37 13.49
N ILE A 43 1.17 4.26 12.21
CA ILE A 43 1.63 3.02 11.60
C ILE A 43 3.16 3.03 11.51
N HIS A 44 3.84 2.20 12.34
CA HIS A 44 5.29 1.99 12.32
C HIS A 44 5.64 0.52 12.01
N GLY A 45 6.69 0.27 11.22
CA GLY A 45 7.23 -1.08 10.97
C GLY A 45 6.26 -2.02 10.23
N PHE A 46 5.75 -1.61 9.06
CA PHE A 46 4.69 -2.30 8.32
C PHE A 46 5.12 -2.79 6.93
N LEU A 47 4.39 -3.77 6.38
CA LEU A 47 4.44 -4.16 4.98
C LEU A 47 3.01 -4.05 4.41
N ILE A 48 2.78 -3.10 3.51
CA ILE A 48 1.50 -2.97 2.81
C ILE A 48 1.63 -3.65 1.45
N VAL A 49 0.66 -4.49 1.08
CA VAL A 49 0.63 -5.16 -0.22
C VAL A 49 -0.60 -4.73 -1.01
N LEU A 50 -0.37 -3.94 -2.05
CA LEU A 50 -1.39 -3.49 -2.99
C LEU A 50 -1.45 -4.49 -4.13
N ASP A 51 -2.48 -5.34 -4.17
CA ASP A 51 -2.59 -6.39 -5.16
C ASP A 51 -3.52 -5.99 -6.31
N ASP A 52 -3.12 -6.33 -7.53
CA ASP A 52 -3.90 -6.11 -8.76
C ASP A 52 -4.26 -4.63 -8.94
N VAL A 53 -3.24 -3.75 -8.96
CA VAL A 53 -3.39 -2.28 -9.10
C VAL A 53 -3.51 -1.86 -10.56
N TRP A 54 -4.50 -1.02 -10.87
CA TRP A 54 -4.79 -0.56 -12.24
C TRP A 54 -4.55 0.93 -12.49
N ASP A 55 -4.37 1.71 -11.43
CA ASP A 55 -4.22 3.16 -11.47
C ASP A 55 -3.06 3.60 -10.57
N SER A 56 -2.12 4.36 -11.14
CA SER A 56 -0.96 4.89 -10.42
C SER A 56 -1.34 5.92 -9.37
N GLN A 57 -2.51 6.58 -9.48
CA GLN A 57 -2.97 7.55 -8.47
C GLN A 57 -3.16 6.91 -7.08
N VAL A 58 -3.48 5.62 -7.03
CA VAL A 58 -3.56 4.86 -5.77
C VAL A 58 -2.20 4.84 -5.09
N VAL A 59 -1.12 4.83 -5.87
CA VAL A 59 0.24 4.77 -5.36
C VAL A 59 0.68 6.11 -4.82
N ASP A 60 0.46 7.20 -5.55
CA ASP A 60 0.75 8.56 -5.07
C ASP A 60 0.06 8.82 -3.72
N PHE A 61 -1.17 8.32 -3.59
CA PHE A 61 -1.93 8.41 -2.36
C PHE A 61 -1.33 7.60 -1.20
N VAL A 62 -1.00 6.33 -1.43
CA VAL A 62 -0.38 5.47 -0.40
C VAL A 62 1.00 5.99 -0.05
N GLU A 63 1.82 6.37 -1.03
CA GLU A 63 3.09 7.02 -0.77
C GLU A 63 2.89 8.28 0.04
N LYS A 64 2.01 9.21 -0.34
CA LYS A 64 1.78 10.44 0.44
C LYS A 64 1.34 10.16 1.87
N ALA A 65 0.41 9.23 2.07
CA ALA A 65 -0.02 8.84 3.41
C ALA A 65 1.18 8.30 4.21
N PHE A 66 1.93 7.36 3.65
CA PHE A 66 2.97 6.62 4.37
C PHE A 66 4.39 7.21 4.24
N SER A 67 4.55 8.33 3.54
CA SER A 67 5.84 8.98 3.27
C SER A 67 6.46 9.55 4.53
N ASN A 68 7.76 9.34 4.63
CA ASN A 68 8.58 9.87 5.71
C ASN A 68 8.63 11.40 5.67
N ASN A 69 8.22 12.05 6.75
CA ASN A 69 8.90 13.27 7.12
C ASN A 69 10.37 12.91 7.41
N LYS A 70 11.30 13.62 6.76
CA LYS A 70 12.76 13.33 6.77
C LYS A 70 13.39 13.22 8.16
N SER A 71 12.68 13.66 9.21
CA SER A 71 13.11 13.61 10.60
C SER A 71 12.88 12.26 11.29
N GLN A 72 12.02 11.38 10.77
CA GLN A 72 11.77 10.05 11.34
C GLN A 72 11.49 9.02 10.24
N PRO A 73 12.52 8.28 9.76
CA PRO A 73 12.29 7.22 8.79
C PRO A 73 11.48 6.09 9.43
N ARG A 74 10.19 6.01 9.12
CA ARG A 74 9.32 4.89 9.44
C ARG A 74 9.79 3.72 8.58
N GLY A 75 10.30 2.66 9.19
CA GLY A 75 10.83 1.47 8.51
C GLY A 75 9.78 0.60 7.79
N GLY A 76 8.70 1.20 7.27
CA GLY A 76 7.68 0.51 6.51
C GLY A 76 8.10 0.26 5.06
N ARG A 77 7.55 -0.78 4.45
CA ARG A 77 7.69 -1.10 3.02
C ARG A 77 6.31 -1.21 2.38
N ILE A 78 6.22 -0.83 1.10
CA ILE A 78 5.03 -1.03 0.26
C ILE A 78 5.45 -1.96 -0.87
N MET A 79 4.66 -3.01 -1.11
CA MET A 79 4.78 -3.90 -2.26
C MET A 79 3.53 -3.75 -3.11
N LEU A 80 3.70 -3.73 -4.42
CA LEU A 80 2.61 -3.59 -5.38
C LEU A 80 2.72 -4.67 -6.43
N THR A 81 1.59 -5.27 -6.80
CA THR A 81 1.47 -6.13 -7.99
C THR A 81 0.53 -5.46 -8.99
N THR A 82 0.88 -5.54 -10.27
CA THR A 82 0.07 -4.99 -11.35
C THR A 82 0.31 -5.77 -12.64
N ARG A 83 -0.69 -5.76 -13.52
CA ARG A 83 -0.59 -6.25 -14.89
C ARG A 83 -0.16 -5.16 -15.88
N GLN A 84 -0.07 -3.91 -15.42
CA GLN A 84 0.16 -2.74 -16.27
C GLN A 84 1.57 -2.19 -16.04
N GLN A 85 2.43 -2.29 -17.06
CA GLN A 85 3.80 -1.78 -17.01
C GLN A 85 3.86 -0.29 -16.64
N ARG A 86 2.95 0.54 -17.20
CA ARG A 86 2.83 1.97 -16.87
C ARG A 86 2.62 2.25 -15.38
N VAL A 87 1.90 1.36 -14.68
CA VAL A 87 1.65 1.49 -13.25
C VAL A 87 2.92 1.12 -12.51
N ALA A 88 3.59 0.04 -12.89
CA ALA A 88 4.82 -0.40 -12.23
C ALA A 88 5.97 0.64 -12.35
N GLU A 89 6.12 1.23 -13.54
CA GLU A 89 7.13 2.27 -13.83
C GLU A 89 6.87 3.59 -13.10
N ALA A 90 5.61 3.88 -12.76
CA ALA A 90 5.28 5.06 -11.97
C ALA A 90 5.76 4.95 -10.51
N VAL A 91 5.99 3.73 -10.00
CA VAL A 91 6.29 3.46 -8.58
C VAL A 91 7.73 3.04 -8.36
N SER A 92 8.32 2.35 -9.32
CA SER A 92 9.68 1.83 -9.20
C SER A 92 10.46 2.12 -10.46
N ALA A 93 11.67 2.66 -10.29
CA ALA A 93 12.66 2.75 -11.35
C ALA A 93 13.10 1.36 -11.86
N HIS A 94 12.90 0.31 -11.05
CA HIS A 94 13.25 -1.07 -11.38
C HIS A 94 12.09 -2.01 -11.01
N PRO A 95 11.02 -2.06 -11.81
CA PRO A 95 9.93 -3.02 -11.60
C PRO A 95 10.43 -4.46 -11.65
N HIS A 96 9.96 -5.31 -10.73
CA HIS A 96 10.22 -6.74 -10.81
C HIS A 96 9.20 -7.41 -11.75
N ASN A 97 9.66 -7.79 -12.94
CA ASN A 97 8.84 -8.53 -13.89
C ASN A 97 8.85 -10.02 -13.51
N LEU A 98 7.66 -10.58 -13.26
CA LEU A 98 7.52 -12.00 -13.01
C LEU A 98 7.85 -12.81 -14.27
N GLU A 99 8.67 -13.83 -14.12
CA GLU A 99 9.01 -14.75 -15.21
C GLU A 99 7.91 -15.79 -15.42
N ASN A 100 7.80 -16.28 -16.65
CA ASN A 100 6.94 -17.43 -16.94
C ASN A 100 7.50 -18.68 -16.24
N MET A 101 6.62 -19.56 -15.78
CA MET A 101 7.04 -20.84 -15.22
C MET A 101 7.76 -21.67 -16.28
N SER A 102 8.80 -22.39 -15.86
CA SER A 102 9.49 -23.33 -16.74
C SER A 102 8.59 -24.53 -17.03
N LYS A 103 8.87 -25.27 -18.11
CA LYS A 103 8.12 -26.50 -18.45
C LYS A 103 8.23 -27.59 -17.37
N GLY A 104 9.30 -27.59 -16.58
CA GLY A 104 9.51 -28.55 -15.48
C GLY A 104 8.71 -28.21 -14.22
N ASP A 105 8.33 -26.94 -14.07
CA ASP A 105 7.55 -26.43 -12.92
C ASP A 105 6.05 -26.29 -13.24
N SER A 106 5.67 -26.62 -14.48
CA SER A 106 4.28 -26.55 -14.96
C SER A 106 3.60 -27.92 -14.77
N PHE A 107 2.40 -27.92 -14.19
CA PHE A 107 1.58 -29.11 -13.91
C PHE A 107 0.94 -29.72 -15.16
#